data_AF-A0A534F4C0-F1
#
_entry.id   AF-A0A534F4C0-F1
#
_cell.length_a   1.000
_cell.length_b   1.000
_cell.length_c   1.000
_cell.angle_alpha   90.00
_cell.angle_beta   90.00
_cell.angle_gamma   90.00
#
_symmetry.space_group_name_H-M   'P 1'
#
loop_
_entity.id
_entity.type
_entity.pdbx_description
1 polymer ?
#
loop_
_entity_poly.entity_id
_entity_poly.type
_entity_poly.pdbx_seq_one_letter_code
_entity_poly.pdbx_strand_id
1 'polypeptide(L)'
;LATFIVLGLLALVTPWLVVKSRMFALRVTSWRGLRFDFSPDYRGAYRQLLGWLILGIATAGLLMPRFSRERYQFIVSRSRYGATAFDCHPDAGRFFKTAFAGMGLALVVGVVLGILLAVVVGVLNAAGAPPAVTRVVTTAGVAAVYAVILSVVHGYVQARNLNEVFGTTSLGPHRVVSDLRATPLISIYLTNLLALVFTLGLYTPWAQIRLARYRLEGLELEAHGSLDDFVAAAAAPVPAATGEEISSLLDVDFGF
;
A
#
# COMPACT_ATOMS: atom_id res chain seq x y z
N LEU A 1 -28.22 -9.48 8.53
CA LEU A 1 -27.59 -10.81 8.72
C LEU A 1 -26.82 -11.26 7.48
N ALA A 2 -27.44 -11.26 6.28
CA ALA A 2 -26.76 -11.55 5.01
C ALA A 2 -25.51 -10.69 4.73
N THR A 3 -25.56 -9.37 4.96
CA THR A 3 -24.40 -8.47 4.77
C THR A 3 -23.19 -8.86 5.62
N PHE A 4 -23.41 -9.26 6.88
CA PHE A 4 -22.33 -9.67 7.78
C PHE A 4 -21.72 -11.01 7.35
N ILE A 5 -22.53 -11.93 6.82
CA ILE A 5 -22.05 -13.20 6.26
C ILE A 5 -21.17 -12.93 5.03
N VAL A 6 -21.62 -12.07 4.11
CA VAL A 6 -20.85 -11.71 2.91
C VAL A 6 -19.54 -11.02 3.29
N LEU A 7 -19.56 -10.07 4.22
CA LEU A 7 -18.35 -9.42 4.71
C LEU A 7 -17.39 -10.40 5.39
N GLY A 8 -17.90 -11.34 6.18
CA GLY A 8 -17.09 -12.40 6.81
C GLY A 8 -16.43 -13.33 5.78
N LEU A 9 -17.19 -13.75 4.76
CA LEU A 9 -16.65 -14.56 3.65
C LEU A 9 -15.59 -13.80 2.86
N LEU A 10 -15.84 -12.54 2.52
CA LEU A 10 -14.87 -11.68 1.84
C LEU A 10 -13.61 -11.53 2.68
N ALA A 11 -13.73 -11.28 3.98
CA ALA A 11 -12.60 -11.19 4.89
C ALA A 11 -11.78 -12.49 4.90
N LEU A 12 -12.43 -13.67 4.91
CA LEU A 12 -11.76 -14.97 4.90
C LEU A 12 -11.06 -15.27 3.56
N VAL A 13 -11.61 -14.82 2.44
CA VAL A 13 -11.02 -15.01 1.10
C VAL A 13 -9.89 -14.03 0.82
N THR A 14 -9.89 -12.85 1.45
CA THR A 14 -8.92 -11.77 1.19
C THR A 14 -7.45 -12.20 1.40
N PRO A 15 -7.03 -12.87 2.51
CA PRO A 15 -5.64 -13.29 2.69
C PRO A 15 -5.15 -14.22 1.57
N TRP A 16 -6.00 -15.15 1.15
CA TRP A 16 -5.70 -16.07 0.04
C TRP A 16 -5.54 -15.31 -1.28
N LEU A 17 -6.46 -14.39 -1.58
CA LEU A 17 -6.37 -13.54 -2.78
C LEU A 17 -5.12 -12.68 -2.78
N VAL A 18 -4.73 -12.12 -1.64
CA VAL A 18 -3.51 -11.29 -1.53
C VAL A 18 -2.28 -12.12 -1.87
N VAL A 19 -2.13 -13.33 -1.32
CA VAL A 19 -0.98 -14.20 -1.64
C VAL A 19 -0.95 -14.56 -3.13
N LYS A 20 -2.09 -15.00 -3.69
CA LYS A 20 -2.21 -15.37 -5.10
C LYS A 20 -1.92 -14.19 -6.03
N SER A 21 -2.47 -13.02 -5.73
CA SER A 21 -2.24 -11.79 -6.50
C SER A 21 -0.76 -11.39 -6.50
N ARG A 22 -0.08 -11.50 -5.34
CA ARG A 22 1.36 -11.18 -5.24
C ARG A 22 2.24 -12.17 -5.99
N MET A 23 1.96 -13.47 -5.88
CA MET A 23 2.65 -14.49 -6.67
C MET A 23 2.53 -14.22 -8.16
N PHE A 24 1.32 -13.93 -8.64
CA PHE A 24 1.08 -13.63 -10.06
C PHE A 24 1.81 -12.37 -10.50
N ALA A 25 1.67 -11.27 -9.76
CA ALA A 25 2.28 -9.99 -10.10
C ALA A 25 3.82 -10.07 -10.17
N LEU A 26 4.45 -10.76 -9.22
CA LEU A 26 5.90 -10.90 -9.19
C LEU A 26 6.40 -11.87 -10.29
N ARG A 27 5.68 -12.98 -10.53
CA ARG A 27 6.07 -13.96 -11.56
C ARG A 27 6.02 -13.41 -12.98
N VAL A 28 5.11 -12.47 -13.26
CA VAL A 28 4.99 -11.80 -14.56
C VAL A 28 5.96 -10.61 -14.68
N THR A 29 6.59 -10.20 -13.58
CA THR A 29 7.60 -9.15 -13.56
C THR A 29 8.98 -9.77 -13.73
N SER A 30 9.75 -9.29 -14.71
CA SER A 30 11.13 -9.70 -14.92
C SER A 30 12.02 -8.50 -15.22
N TRP A 31 13.27 -8.58 -14.81
CA TRP A 31 14.26 -7.56 -15.08
C TRP A 31 15.63 -8.21 -15.25
N ARG A 32 16.33 -7.84 -16.34
CA ARG A 32 17.64 -8.42 -16.74
C ARG A 32 17.66 -9.95 -16.79
N GLY A 33 16.59 -10.56 -17.31
CA GLY A 33 16.49 -12.01 -17.47
C GLY A 33 16.12 -12.78 -16.19
N LEU A 34 16.10 -12.13 -15.03
CA LEU A 34 15.65 -12.73 -13.77
C LEU A 34 14.20 -12.36 -13.48
N ARG A 35 13.45 -13.32 -12.96
CA ARG A 35 12.07 -13.15 -12.53
C ARG A 35 12.02 -12.81 -11.05
N PHE A 36 11.02 -12.03 -10.67
CA PHE A 36 10.65 -11.90 -9.27
C PHE A 36 9.78 -13.09 -8.88
N ASP A 37 9.90 -13.53 -7.62
CA ASP A 37 9.06 -14.58 -7.07
C ASP A 37 8.57 -14.21 -5.67
N PHE A 38 7.49 -14.85 -5.24
CA PHE A 38 6.91 -14.64 -3.91
C PHE A 38 6.80 -15.96 -3.18
N SER A 39 7.45 -16.10 -2.03
CA SER A 39 7.35 -17.31 -1.20
C SER A 39 5.96 -17.39 -0.55
N PRO A 40 5.11 -18.36 -0.95
CA PRO A 40 3.73 -18.43 -0.46
C PRO A 40 3.70 -18.80 1.01
N ASP A 41 2.93 -18.05 1.80
CA ASP A 41 2.61 -18.39 3.18
C ASP A 41 1.17 -18.01 3.50
N TYR A 42 0.28 -18.97 3.25
CA TYR A 42 -1.15 -18.78 3.53
C TYR A 42 -1.40 -18.66 5.02
N ARG A 43 -0.79 -19.52 5.86
CA ARG A 43 -1.00 -19.52 7.31
C ARG A 43 -0.58 -18.19 7.93
N GLY A 44 0.58 -17.67 7.54
CA GLY A 44 1.04 -16.35 7.95
C GLY A 44 0.15 -15.24 7.43
N ALA A 45 -0.32 -15.29 6.18
CA ALA A 45 -1.26 -14.31 5.63
C ALA A 45 -2.56 -14.26 6.43
N TYR A 46 -3.13 -15.41 6.81
CA TYR A 46 -4.32 -15.49 7.66
C TYR A 46 -4.07 -14.90 9.04
N ARG A 47 -2.98 -15.31 9.72
CA ARG A 47 -2.60 -14.77 11.05
C ARG A 47 -2.37 -13.26 10.99
N GLN A 48 -1.71 -12.80 9.94
CA GLN A 48 -1.27 -11.41 9.80
C GLN A 48 -2.41 -10.49 9.37
N LEU A 49 -3.31 -10.94 8.49
CA LEU A 49 -4.39 -10.09 8.00
C LEU A 49 -5.64 -10.18 8.89
N LEU A 50 -6.08 -11.38 9.28
CA LEU A 50 -7.27 -11.55 10.13
C LEU A 50 -6.96 -11.32 11.61
N GLY A 51 -5.82 -11.81 12.10
CA GLY A 51 -5.46 -11.63 13.52
C GLY A 51 -5.36 -10.16 13.90
N TRP A 52 -4.70 -9.35 13.06
CA TRP A 52 -4.61 -7.92 13.29
C TRP A 52 -5.89 -7.15 12.95
N LEU A 53 -6.78 -7.67 12.09
CA LEU A 53 -8.11 -7.10 11.89
C LEU A 53 -8.93 -7.21 13.19
N ILE A 54 -8.94 -8.39 13.82
CA ILE A 54 -9.63 -8.64 15.10
C ILE A 54 -9.02 -7.78 16.20
N LEU A 55 -7.69 -7.77 16.33
CA LEU A 55 -6.99 -6.93 17.31
C LEU A 55 -7.23 -5.44 17.05
N GLY A 56 -7.34 -5.03 15.79
CA GLY A 56 -7.65 -3.67 15.39
C GLY A 56 -9.02 -3.22 15.89
N ILE A 57 -10.04 -4.06 15.71
CA ILE A 57 -11.38 -3.81 16.24
C ILE A 57 -11.36 -3.79 17.76
N ALA A 58 -10.70 -4.77 18.39
CA ALA A 58 -10.63 -4.90 19.85
C ALA A 58 -9.89 -3.74 20.53
N THR A 59 -8.91 -3.14 19.86
CA THR A 59 -8.12 -2.01 20.39
C THR A 59 -8.56 -0.64 19.87
N ALA A 60 -9.78 -0.55 19.31
CA ALA A 60 -10.32 0.68 18.73
C ALA A 60 -9.36 1.38 17.73
N GLY A 61 -8.58 0.59 17.00
CA GLY A 61 -7.62 1.08 16.01
C GLY A 61 -6.25 1.50 16.56
N LEU A 62 -6.01 1.43 17.87
CA LEU A 62 -4.73 1.83 18.47
C LEU A 62 -3.54 1.02 17.93
N LEU A 63 -3.75 -0.26 17.60
CA LEU A 63 -2.74 -1.14 17.02
C LEU A 63 -2.61 -1.05 15.49
N MET A 64 -3.35 -0.18 14.80
CA MET A 64 -3.24 0.00 13.35
C MET A 64 -1.84 0.33 12.82
N PRO A 65 -1.00 1.12 13.52
CA PRO A 65 0.36 1.39 13.07
C PRO A 65 1.22 0.11 13.05
N ARG A 66 1.03 -0.75 14.05
CA ARG A 66 1.71 -2.05 14.12
C ARG A 66 1.21 -3.02 13.06
N PHE A 67 -0.11 -3.08 12.83
CA PHE A 67 -0.67 -3.85 11.72
C PHE A 67 -0.08 -3.42 10.38
N SER A 68 0.04 -2.11 10.15
CA SER A 68 0.60 -1.57 8.92
C SER A 68 2.04 -2.02 8.72
N ARG A 69 2.88 -1.92 9.76
CA ARG A 69 4.28 -2.38 9.74
C ARG A 69 4.39 -3.86 9.35
N GLU A 70 3.70 -4.72 10.08
CA GLU A 70 3.76 -6.18 9.90
C GLU A 70 3.20 -6.61 8.53
N ARG A 71 2.18 -5.89 8.02
CA ARG A 71 1.67 -6.10 6.66
C ARG A 71 2.70 -5.74 5.58
N TYR A 72 3.41 -4.61 5.72
CA TYR A 72 4.45 -4.23 4.78
C TYR A 72 5.63 -5.21 4.84
N GLN A 73 6.07 -5.56 6.05
CA GLN A 73 7.14 -6.52 6.26
C GLN A 73 6.81 -7.88 5.63
N PHE A 74 5.60 -8.42 5.86
CA PHE A 74 5.18 -9.70 5.27
C PHE A 74 5.23 -9.72 3.74
N ILE A 75 4.90 -8.61 3.07
CA ILE A 75 4.92 -8.52 1.61
C ILE A 75 6.36 -8.40 1.11
N VAL A 76 7.17 -7.52 1.71
CA VAL A 76 8.53 -7.26 1.24
C VAL A 76 9.45 -8.46 1.54
N SER A 77 9.45 -8.98 2.77
CA SER A 77 10.37 -10.03 3.20
C SER A 77 10.17 -11.39 2.50
N ARG A 78 9.03 -11.56 1.83
CA ARG A 78 8.69 -12.77 1.07
C ARG A 78 8.87 -12.60 -0.44
N SER A 79 9.18 -11.39 -0.88
CA SER A 79 9.54 -11.12 -2.27
C SER A 79 10.98 -11.56 -2.50
N ARG A 80 11.27 -12.14 -3.66
CA ARG A 80 12.60 -12.59 -4.06
C ARG A 80 12.90 -12.09 -5.46
N TYR A 81 14.18 -11.81 -5.70
CA TYR A 81 14.73 -11.54 -7.03
C TYR A 81 15.75 -12.63 -7.34
N GLY A 82 15.44 -13.50 -8.33
CA GLY A 82 16.21 -14.71 -8.58
C GLY A 82 16.32 -15.60 -7.33
N ALA A 83 17.54 -15.89 -6.89
CA ALA A 83 17.81 -16.69 -5.69
C ALA A 83 17.76 -15.88 -4.38
N THR A 84 17.86 -14.56 -4.44
CA THR A 84 18.00 -13.69 -3.25
C THR A 84 16.67 -13.14 -2.78
N ALA A 85 16.43 -13.19 -1.47
CA ALA A 85 15.24 -12.62 -0.84
C ALA A 85 15.47 -11.15 -0.46
N PHE A 86 14.40 -10.35 -0.52
CA PHE A 86 14.41 -9.04 0.11
C PHE A 86 14.31 -9.21 1.62
N ASP A 87 15.12 -8.47 2.37
CA ASP A 87 15.02 -8.41 3.82
C ASP A 87 14.56 -7.01 4.27
N CYS A 88 13.64 -6.95 5.22
CA CYS A 88 13.01 -5.71 5.64
C CYS A 88 12.68 -5.75 7.13
N HIS A 89 13.27 -4.81 7.87
CA HIS A 89 13.12 -4.70 9.33
C HIS A 89 12.67 -3.27 9.73
N PRO A 90 11.43 -2.89 9.40
CA PRO A 90 10.92 -1.56 9.71
C PRO A 90 10.68 -1.40 11.22
N ASP A 91 11.09 -0.25 11.76
CA ASP A 91 10.91 0.05 13.19
C ASP A 91 9.46 0.42 13.51
N ALA A 92 8.86 -0.30 14.47
CA ALA A 92 7.50 -0.06 14.94
C ALA A 92 7.31 1.34 15.54
N GLY A 93 8.34 1.86 16.23
CA GLY A 93 8.28 3.16 16.88
C GLY A 93 8.06 4.30 15.89
N ARG A 94 8.64 4.19 14.69
CA ARG A 94 8.46 5.19 13.61
C ARG A 94 7.04 5.20 13.07
N PHE A 95 6.39 4.04 12.96
CA PHE A 95 4.99 3.94 12.54
C PHE A 95 4.04 4.60 13.56
N PHE A 96 4.29 4.42 14.87
CA PHE A 96 3.52 5.10 15.90
C PHE A 96 3.74 6.63 15.85
N LYS A 97 4.99 7.09 15.73
CA LYS A 97 5.29 8.53 15.56
C LYS A 97 4.57 9.12 14.34
N THR A 98 4.57 8.42 13.22
CA THR A 98 3.85 8.82 12.01
C THR A 98 2.34 8.87 12.23
N ALA A 99 1.76 7.91 12.96
CA ALA A 99 0.34 7.92 13.27
C ALA A 99 -0.07 9.08 14.19
N PHE A 100 0.68 9.34 15.25
CA PHE A 100 0.44 10.49 16.13
C PHE A 100 0.64 11.82 15.42
N ALA A 101 1.68 11.95 14.59
CA ALA A 101 1.90 13.13 13.76
C ALA A 101 0.77 13.32 12.74
N GLY A 102 0.28 12.23 12.13
CA GLY A 102 -0.87 12.24 11.22
C GLY A 102 -2.16 12.67 11.92
N MET A 103 -2.40 12.22 13.16
CA MET A 103 -3.53 12.65 13.98
C MET A 103 -3.43 14.13 14.37
N GLY A 104 -2.23 14.60 14.74
CA GLY A 104 -1.99 16.03 14.98
C GLY A 104 -2.23 16.89 13.73
N LEU A 105 -1.76 16.42 12.57
CA LEU A 105 -2.01 17.08 11.29
C LEU A 105 -3.51 17.11 10.95
N ALA A 106 -4.22 16.00 11.17
CA ALA A 106 -5.67 15.91 10.99
C ALA A 106 -6.41 16.92 11.87
N LEU A 107 -5.99 17.06 13.13
CA LEU A 107 -6.58 18.00 14.07
C LEU A 107 -6.36 19.45 13.60
N VAL A 108 -5.13 19.83 13.25
CA VAL A 108 -4.83 21.19 12.79
C VAL A 108 -5.60 21.53 11.53
N VAL A 109 -5.57 20.65 10.52
CA VAL A 109 -6.30 20.86 9.25
C VAL A 109 -7.80 20.89 9.50
N GLY A 110 -8.32 19.99 10.34
CA GLY A 110 -9.74 19.92 10.66
C GLY A 110 -10.24 21.15 11.42
N VAL A 111 -9.46 21.68 12.37
CA VAL A 111 -9.80 22.92 13.09
C VAL A 111 -9.80 24.10 12.13
N VAL A 112 -8.77 24.25 11.29
CA VAL A 112 -8.69 25.36 10.32
C VAL A 112 -9.86 25.32 9.35
N LEU A 113 -10.13 24.17 8.72
CA LEU A 113 -11.23 24.03 7.77
C LEU A 113 -12.61 24.09 8.45
N GLY A 114 -12.72 23.62 9.69
CA GLY A 114 -13.94 23.69 10.49
C GLY A 114 -14.29 25.14 10.87
N ILE A 115 -13.30 25.94 11.27
CA ILE A 115 -13.48 27.39 11.52
C ILE A 115 -13.88 28.10 10.24
N LEU A 116 -13.20 27.81 9.11
CA LEU A 116 -13.56 28.35 7.80
C LEU A 116 -15.01 28.05 7.44
N LEU A 117 -15.44 26.80 7.62
CA LEU A 117 -16.82 26.41 7.36
C LEU A 117 -17.81 27.11 8.31
N ALA A 118 -17.48 27.22 9.60
CA ALA A 118 -18.31 27.93 10.57
C ALA A 118 -18.48 29.42 10.21
N VAL A 119 -17.42 30.07 9.74
CA VAL A 119 -17.46 31.46 9.25
C VAL A 119 -18.38 31.57 8.03
N VAL A 120 -18.23 30.67 7.04
CA VAL A 120 -19.09 30.66 5.84
C VAL A 120 -20.56 30.49 6.22
N VAL A 121 -20.86 29.54 7.10
CA VAL A 121 -22.22 29.30 7.60
C VAL A 121 -22.75 30.52 8.39
N GLY A 122 -21.92 31.14 9.23
CA GLY A 122 -22.28 32.35 9.98
C GLY A 122 -22.66 33.52 9.07
N VAL A 123 -21.86 33.76 8.02
CA VAL A 123 -22.13 34.80 7.01
C VAL A 123 -23.44 34.53 6.26
N LEU A 124 -23.70 33.29 5.85
CA LEU A 124 -24.94 32.92 5.17
C LEU A 124 -26.18 33.18 6.05
N ASN A 125 -26.11 32.82 7.33
CA ASN A 125 -27.20 33.09 8.27
C ASN A 125 -27.40 34.59 8.50
N ALA A 126 -26.32 35.37 8.66
CA ALA A 126 -26.38 36.81 8.84
C ALA A 126 -26.95 37.54 7.59
N ALA A 127 -26.70 37.01 6.40
CA ALA A 127 -27.26 37.51 5.14
C ALA A 127 -28.74 37.14 4.91
N GLY A 128 -29.38 36.43 5.86
CA GLY A 128 -30.77 36.01 5.74
C GLY A 128 -31.00 34.90 4.71
N ALA A 129 -29.98 34.08 4.41
CA ALA A 129 -30.13 32.97 3.48
C ALA A 129 -31.22 31.98 3.95
N PRO A 130 -32.01 31.39 3.02
CA PRO A 130 -33.01 30.40 3.38
C PRO A 130 -32.39 29.22 4.16
N PRO A 131 -33.05 28.69 5.21
CA PRO A 131 -32.51 27.59 6.00
C PRO A 131 -32.15 26.33 5.18
N ALA A 132 -32.85 26.12 4.06
CA ALA A 132 -32.54 25.03 3.13
C ALA A 132 -31.14 25.17 2.51
N VAL A 133 -30.75 26.39 2.10
CA VAL A 133 -29.44 26.68 1.50
C VAL A 133 -28.35 26.48 2.54
N THR A 134 -28.52 27.00 3.75
CA THR A 134 -27.54 26.85 4.84
C THR A 134 -27.30 25.39 5.20
N ARG A 135 -28.35 24.54 5.24
CA ARG A 135 -28.19 23.10 5.48
C ARG A 135 -27.38 22.41 4.38
N VAL A 136 -27.68 22.69 3.11
CA VAL A 136 -26.95 22.09 1.97
C VAL A 136 -25.49 22.52 1.97
N VAL A 137 -25.21 23.80 2.22
CA VAL A 137 -23.83 24.29 2.30
C VAL A 137 -23.09 23.66 3.47
N THR A 138 -23.74 23.51 4.63
CA THR A 138 -23.13 22.89 5.81
C THR A 138 -22.81 21.42 5.56
N THR A 139 -23.75 20.64 5.01
CA THR A 139 -23.52 19.21 4.76
C THR A 139 -22.46 18.97 3.68
N ALA A 140 -22.51 19.72 2.58
CA ALA A 140 -21.50 19.66 1.53
C ALA A 140 -20.12 20.11 2.05
N GLY A 141 -20.09 21.17 2.86
CA GLY A 141 -18.87 21.69 3.49
C GLY A 141 -18.25 20.67 4.44
N VAL A 142 -19.04 20.03 5.31
CA VAL A 142 -18.55 18.97 6.21
C VAL A 142 -17.99 17.80 5.40
N ALA A 143 -18.67 17.35 4.34
CA ALA A 143 -18.18 16.29 3.48
C ALA A 143 -16.85 16.67 2.82
N ALA A 144 -16.71 17.91 2.33
CA ALA A 144 -15.47 18.43 1.75
C ALA A 144 -14.33 18.50 2.78
N VAL A 145 -14.61 18.94 4.01
CA VAL A 145 -13.63 18.96 5.11
C VAL A 145 -13.10 17.56 5.38
N TYR A 146 -13.98 16.57 5.53
CA TYR A 146 -13.58 15.17 5.73
C TYR A 146 -12.77 14.64 4.54
N ALA A 147 -13.19 14.92 3.31
CA ALA A 147 -12.49 14.50 2.11
C ALA A 147 -11.05 15.05 2.05
N VAL A 148 -10.87 16.32 2.44
CA VAL A 148 -9.54 16.97 2.51
C VAL A 148 -8.70 16.37 3.63
N ILE A 149 -9.25 16.23 4.85
CA ILE A 149 -8.54 15.62 5.99
C ILE A 149 -8.05 14.21 5.62
N LEU A 150 -8.93 13.37 5.07
CA LEU A 150 -8.58 12.01 4.67
C LEU A 150 -7.47 11.99 3.60
N SER A 151 -7.54 12.88 2.61
CA SER A 151 -6.53 12.98 1.55
C SER A 151 -5.16 13.43 2.09
N VAL A 152 -5.14 14.43 2.97
CA VAL A 152 -3.92 14.98 3.58
C VAL A 152 -3.26 13.95 4.49
N VAL A 153 -4.04 13.35 5.40
CA VAL A 153 -3.54 12.34 6.33
C VAL A 153 -3.04 11.11 5.57
N HIS A 154 -3.79 10.64 4.57
CA HIS A 154 -3.40 9.50 3.77
C HIS A 154 -2.09 9.76 3.00
N GLY A 155 -1.95 10.93 2.37
CA GLY A 155 -0.71 11.32 1.69
C GLY A 155 0.48 11.40 2.63
N TYR A 156 0.32 12.02 3.80
CA TYR A 156 1.37 12.13 4.81
C TYR A 156 1.83 10.77 5.34
N VAL A 157 0.88 9.97 5.84
CA VAL A 157 1.16 8.66 6.44
C VAL A 157 1.76 7.72 5.40
N GLN A 158 1.28 7.77 4.16
CA GLN A 158 1.81 6.92 3.10
C GLN A 158 3.25 7.28 2.71
N ALA A 159 3.58 8.57 2.53
CA ALA A 159 4.96 8.98 2.24
C ALA A 159 5.93 8.48 3.33
N ARG A 160 5.60 8.72 4.60
CA ARG A 160 6.44 8.33 5.73
C ARG A 160 6.57 6.82 5.87
N ASN A 161 5.46 6.08 5.80
CA ASN A 161 5.50 4.62 5.92
C ASN A 161 6.29 3.97 4.78
N LEU A 162 6.14 4.45 3.54
CA LEU A 162 6.89 3.92 2.41
C LEU A 162 8.38 4.23 2.52
N ASN A 163 8.75 5.44 2.94
CA ASN A 163 10.16 5.78 3.18
C ASN A 163 10.80 4.88 4.24
N GLU A 164 10.07 4.54 5.30
CA GLU A 164 10.60 3.64 6.33
C GLU A 164 10.68 2.18 5.89
N VAL A 165 9.69 1.70 5.15
CA VAL A 165 9.71 0.33 4.63
C VAL A 165 10.86 0.18 3.64
N PHE A 166 10.91 1.03 2.61
CA PHE A 166 11.95 0.93 1.60
C PHE A 166 13.33 1.26 2.15
N GLY A 167 13.48 2.29 2.99
CA GLY A 167 14.76 2.65 3.60
C GLY A 167 15.34 1.59 4.56
N THR A 168 14.55 0.62 5.00
CA THR A 168 15.02 -0.53 5.79
C THR A 168 15.01 -1.83 4.98
N THR A 169 14.77 -1.74 3.67
CA THR A 169 14.78 -2.89 2.76
C THR A 169 16.14 -3.06 2.11
N SER A 170 16.66 -4.28 2.17
CA SER A 170 17.89 -4.70 1.49
C SER A 170 17.63 -5.89 0.56
N LEU A 171 18.43 -6.00 -0.48
CA LEU A 171 18.48 -7.13 -1.40
C LEU A 171 19.92 -7.61 -1.48
N GLY A 172 20.29 -8.55 -0.61
CA GLY A 172 21.69 -8.93 -0.43
C GLY A 172 22.54 -7.71 -0.03
N PRO A 173 23.60 -7.37 -0.79
CA PRO A 173 24.41 -6.19 -0.50
C PRO A 173 23.75 -4.86 -0.91
N HIS A 174 22.69 -4.87 -1.72
CA HIS A 174 22.06 -3.66 -2.23
C HIS A 174 20.98 -3.11 -1.31
N ARG A 175 20.84 -1.79 -1.26
CA ARG A 175 19.85 -1.13 -0.41
C ARG A 175 18.83 -0.39 -1.26
N VAL A 176 17.56 -0.48 -0.89
CA VAL A 176 16.51 0.34 -1.49
C VAL A 176 16.39 1.60 -0.65
N VAL A 177 16.30 2.75 -1.32
CA VAL A 177 16.09 4.05 -0.67
C VAL A 177 14.84 4.67 -1.26
N SER A 178 14.10 5.39 -0.41
CA SER A 178 12.95 6.13 -0.86
C SER A 178 12.94 7.52 -0.26
N ASP A 179 12.93 8.54 -1.13
CA ASP A 179 12.79 9.96 -0.77
C ASP A 179 11.43 10.51 -1.22
N LEU A 180 10.35 9.92 -0.70
CA LEU A 180 9.01 10.45 -0.96
C LEU A 180 8.74 11.63 -0.04
N ARG A 181 8.65 12.82 -0.63
CA ARG A 181 8.21 14.01 0.08
C ARG A 181 6.71 13.94 0.34
N ALA A 182 6.28 14.31 1.55
CA ALA A 182 4.86 14.29 1.92
C ALA A 182 4.06 15.38 1.18
N THR A 183 4.59 16.59 1.05
CA THR A 183 3.88 17.74 0.47
C THR A 183 3.46 17.52 -0.99
N PRO A 184 4.35 17.07 -1.90
CA PRO A 184 3.95 16.79 -3.28
C PRO A 184 2.96 15.63 -3.36
N LEU A 185 3.12 14.60 -2.52
CA LEU A 185 2.17 13.47 -2.47
C LEU A 185 0.76 13.91 -2.04
N ILE A 186 0.68 14.76 -1.02
CA ILE A 186 -0.59 15.36 -0.56
C ILE A 186 -1.20 16.21 -1.68
N SER A 187 -0.40 17.02 -2.38
CA SER A 187 -0.87 17.81 -3.53
C SER A 187 -1.43 16.93 -4.65
N ILE A 188 -0.78 15.80 -4.95
CA ILE A 188 -1.28 14.81 -5.91
C ILE A 188 -2.63 14.26 -5.44
N TYR A 189 -2.77 13.87 -4.18
CA TYR A 189 -4.03 13.37 -3.64
C TYR A 189 -5.17 14.40 -3.71
N LEU A 190 -4.91 15.65 -3.34
CA LEU A 190 -5.90 16.73 -3.38
C LEU A 190 -6.34 17.06 -4.81
N THR A 191 -5.38 17.22 -5.72
CA THR A 191 -5.69 17.50 -7.13
C THR A 191 -6.37 16.33 -7.83
N ASN A 192 -6.02 15.09 -7.47
CA ASN A 192 -6.74 13.91 -7.95
C ASN A 192 -8.17 13.88 -7.41
N LEU A 193 -8.39 14.22 -6.14
CA LEU A 193 -9.74 14.28 -5.55
C LEU A 193 -10.62 15.28 -6.30
N LEU A 194 -10.12 16.49 -6.57
CA LEU A 194 -10.83 17.48 -7.34
C LEU A 194 -11.17 16.97 -8.75
N ALA A 195 -10.19 16.38 -9.44
CA ALA A 195 -10.40 15.82 -10.77
C ALA A 195 -11.42 14.67 -10.77
N LEU A 196 -11.40 13.80 -9.76
CA LEU A 196 -12.41 12.75 -9.60
C LEU A 196 -13.81 13.33 -9.39
N VAL A 197 -13.96 14.38 -8.58
CA VAL A 197 -15.26 15.04 -8.36
C VAL A 197 -15.78 15.66 -9.66
N PHE A 198 -14.94 16.40 -10.39
CA PHE A 198 -15.35 17.05 -11.65
C PHE A 198 -15.65 16.06 -12.78
N THR A 199 -15.02 14.89 -12.77
CA THR A 199 -15.20 13.87 -13.80
C THR A 199 -16.14 12.73 -13.37
N LEU A 200 -16.81 12.85 -12.22
CA LEU A 200 -17.67 11.82 -11.63
C LEU A 200 -16.98 10.45 -11.55
N GLY A 201 -15.69 10.44 -11.21
CA GLY A 201 -14.87 9.25 -11.04
C GLY A 201 -14.16 8.74 -12.30
N LEU A 202 -14.45 9.32 -13.48
CA LEU A 202 -13.79 8.90 -14.73
C LEU A 202 -12.27 9.13 -14.68
N TYR A 203 -11.78 10.09 -13.89
CA TYR A 203 -10.34 10.37 -13.75
C TYR A 203 -9.52 9.29 -13.01
N THR A 204 -10.17 8.25 -12.44
CA THR A 204 -9.49 7.20 -11.65
C THR A 204 -8.22 6.59 -12.28
N PRO A 205 -8.18 6.16 -13.56
CA PRO A 205 -6.97 5.56 -14.14
C PRO A 205 -5.80 6.56 -14.25
N TRP A 206 -6.07 7.83 -14.58
CA TRP A 206 -5.03 8.87 -14.63
C TRP A 206 -4.47 9.17 -13.23
N ALA A 207 -5.34 9.20 -12.22
CA ALA A 207 -4.93 9.35 -10.83
C ALA A 207 -3.99 8.22 -10.39
N GLN A 208 -4.25 6.97 -10.80
CA GLN A 208 -3.40 5.83 -10.51
C GLN A 208 -2.02 5.94 -11.18
N ILE A 209 -1.96 6.34 -12.45
CA ILE A 209 -0.70 6.52 -13.19
C ILE A 209 0.15 7.63 -12.56
N ARG A 210 -0.45 8.78 -12.25
CA ARG A 210 0.26 9.92 -11.65
C ARG A 210 0.85 9.57 -10.28
N LEU A 211 0.10 8.82 -9.49
CA LEU A 211 0.54 8.33 -8.18
C LEU A 211 1.65 7.28 -8.30
N ALA A 212 1.55 6.36 -9.26
CA ALA A 212 2.58 5.37 -9.53
C ALA A 212 3.89 6.03 -9.99
N ARG A 213 3.80 7.00 -10.92
CA ARG A 213 4.96 7.74 -11.42
C ARG A 213 5.71 8.45 -10.30
N TYR A 214 5.02 9.24 -9.48
CA TYR A 214 5.65 9.95 -8.36
C TYR A 214 6.33 9.00 -7.37
N ARG A 215 5.72 7.85 -7.10
CA ARG A 215 6.32 6.84 -6.21
C ARG A 215 7.58 6.22 -6.80
N LEU A 216 7.57 5.92 -8.09
CA LEU A 216 8.72 5.34 -8.78
C LEU A 216 9.88 6.34 -8.91
N GLU A 217 9.59 7.62 -9.13
CA GLU A 217 10.61 8.68 -9.19
C GLU A 217 11.32 8.89 -7.84
N GLY A 218 10.64 8.63 -6.72
CA GLY A 218 11.22 8.70 -5.38
C GLY A 218 11.78 7.38 -4.86
N LEU A 219 11.95 6.36 -5.71
CA LEU A 219 12.55 5.08 -5.36
C LEU A 219 13.89 4.93 -6.07
N GLU A 220 14.93 4.69 -5.30
CA GLU A 220 16.29 4.49 -5.80
C GLU A 220 16.85 3.18 -5.24
N LEU A 221 17.65 2.48 -6.04
CA LEU A 221 18.37 1.29 -5.63
C LEU A 221 19.86 1.65 -5.52
N GLU A 222 20.36 1.74 -4.30
CA GLU A 222 21.79 1.92 -4.02
C GLU A 222 22.49 0.57 -4.22
N ALA A 223 23.11 0.41 -5.40
CA ALA A 223 23.86 -0.78 -5.76
C ALA A 223 25.24 -0.78 -5.10
N HIS A 224 25.37 -1.36 -3.91
CA HIS A 224 26.67 -1.71 -3.35
C HIS A 224 27.16 -3.04 -3.98
N GLY A 225 27.85 -2.96 -5.12
CA GLY A 225 28.35 -4.11 -5.88
C GLY A 225 27.75 -4.21 -7.29
N SER A 226 28.08 -5.26 -8.04
CA SER A 226 27.54 -5.44 -9.39
C SER A 226 26.20 -6.19 -9.34
N LEU A 227 25.19 -5.64 -10.02
CA LEU A 227 23.90 -6.32 -10.20
C LEU A 227 24.01 -7.53 -11.16
N ASP A 228 25.11 -7.61 -11.91
CA ASP A 228 25.42 -8.73 -12.82
C ASP A 228 25.78 -10.00 -12.06
N ASP A 229 26.26 -9.90 -10.82
CA ASP A 229 26.53 -11.05 -9.94
C ASP A 229 25.25 -11.86 -9.67
N PHE A 230 24.08 -11.21 -9.60
CA PHE A 230 22.80 -11.90 -9.44
C PHE A 230 22.43 -12.71 -10.68
N VAL A 231 22.70 -12.18 -11.88
CA VAL A 231 22.44 -12.86 -13.15
C VAL A 231 23.39 -14.03 -13.31
N ALA A 232 24.67 -13.84 -12.99
CA ALA A 232 25.68 -14.90 -13.01
C ALA A 232 25.36 -16.04 -12.02
N ALA A 233 24.92 -15.71 -10.81
CA ALA A 233 24.53 -16.69 -9.79
C ALA A 233 23.27 -17.49 -10.18
N ALA A 234 22.35 -16.89 -10.93
CA ALA A 234 21.15 -17.56 -11.42
C ALA A 234 21.36 -18.31 -12.75
N ALA A 235 22.41 -17.96 -13.52
CA ALA A 235 22.86 -18.68 -14.70
C ALA A 235 23.73 -19.89 -14.37
N ALA A 236 24.18 -20.03 -13.11
CA ALA A 236 24.73 -21.30 -12.63
C ALA A 236 23.66 -22.40 -12.75
N PRO A 237 23.99 -23.58 -13.30
CA PRO A 237 22.98 -24.57 -13.67
C PRO A 237 22.25 -25.06 -12.42
N VAL A 238 21.03 -24.57 -12.22
CA VAL A 238 20.04 -25.25 -11.40
C VAL A 238 19.74 -26.56 -12.15
N PRO A 239 19.93 -27.74 -11.54
CA PRO A 239 19.56 -29.00 -12.17
C PRO A 239 18.12 -28.88 -12.63
N ALA A 240 17.91 -28.94 -13.94
CA ALA A 240 16.62 -28.70 -14.55
C ALA A 240 15.67 -29.83 -14.13
N ALA A 241 14.96 -29.64 -13.02
CA ALA A 241 13.92 -30.56 -12.55
C ALA A 241 12.81 -30.78 -13.61
N THR A 242 12.72 -29.89 -14.61
CA THR A 242 11.84 -30.06 -15.77
C THR A 242 12.37 -31.07 -16.80
N GLY A 243 13.70 -31.21 -16.92
CA GLY A 243 14.31 -32.25 -17.76
C GLY A 243 14.23 -33.63 -17.11
N GLU A 244 14.32 -33.69 -15.79
CA GLU A 244 14.25 -34.93 -15.01
C GLU A 244 12.82 -35.50 -14.97
N GLU A 245 11.77 -34.66 -14.87
CA GLU A 245 10.39 -35.12 -15.01
C GLU A 245 10.03 -35.55 -16.44
N ILE A 246 10.48 -34.83 -17.47
CA ILE A 246 10.27 -35.26 -18.87
C ILE A 246 11.06 -36.54 -19.17
N SER A 247 12.26 -36.70 -18.61
CA SER A 247 13.01 -37.96 -18.68
C SER A 247 12.29 -39.09 -17.98
N SER A 248 11.65 -38.83 -16.83
CA SER A 248 10.85 -39.84 -16.10
C SER A 248 9.56 -40.24 -16.83
N LEU A 249 8.99 -39.35 -17.65
CA LEU A 249 7.85 -39.66 -18.52
C LEU A 249 8.27 -40.41 -19.79
N LEU A 250 9.51 -40.22 -20.24
CA LEU A 250 10.10 -40.96 -21.37
C LEU A 250 10.59 -42.36 -20.96
N ASP A 251 10.86 -42.58 -19.67
CA ASP A 251 11.27 -43.89 -19.11
C ASP A 251 10.06 -44.79 -18.75
N VAL A 252 8.83 -44.32 -19.00
CA VAL A 252 7.63 -45.18 -18.97
C VAL A 252 7.58 -45.96 -20.27
N ASP A 253 8.33 -47.05 -20.27
CA ASP A 253 8.41 -48.04 -21.33
C ASP A 253 7.00 -48.55 -21.68
N PHE A 254 6.46 -48.16 -22.84
CA PHE A 254 5.29 -48.81 -23.42
C PHE A 254 5.74 -50.15 -24.02
N GLY A 255 6.06 -51.09 -23.13
CA GLY A 255 6.30 -52.49 -23.48
C GLY A 255 4.98 -53.19 -23.76
N PHE A 256 4.69 -53.41 -25.04
CA PHE A 256 4.02 -54.63 -25.51
C PHE A 256 5.11 -55.57 -26.00
#